data_AF-A0A2E1A6P5-F1
#
_entry.id   AF-A0A2E1A6P5-F1
#
_cell.length_a   1.000
_cell.length_b   1.000
_cell.length_c   1.000
_cell.angle_alpha   90.00
_cell.angle_beta   90.00
_cell.angle_gamma   90.00
#
_symmetry.space_group_name_H-M   'P 1'
#
loop_
_entity.id
_entity.type
_entity.pdbx_description
1 polymer ?
#
loop_
_entity_poly.entity_id
_entity_poly.type
_entity_poly.pdbx_seq_one_letter_code
_entity_poly.pdbx_strand_id
1 'polypeptide(L)'
;MNYKRLWLLGLVVSVLLLGNQTLFAQYGFQWTVSYFNNEWLSGSPVVTQTVGSVNMNWGTNAPATGVNADHFSARFSTTGYFTAGTYRFTLSADDSVHLILDDSNFLIDNYNTPDPDNTWTADVYISTGYHNLQVDYREVTSVAFVNLSWTNISNTPSQPQPPQGGSGPWMAQYYSNVNLAGNPIATFNEYSPTHNWGNGAPFSGFPTDNFSVRWTSVQYLGEGTYEFVVRSDDGVRVRLDNQLVIDEWHLSDGGTYTGQIAIGQGNHTITVEYYEQGGWAYINYDLHRATTAQAAPPAASGPRAQINTATLNFRRGPSTNTDILGKLSRGSLYPITGRLADNSWWQIRVNGTTGWVSGRYIITLDAQNVPVVDNTPAPAPVPTGATLSTTANLSLRAGPGTSNRRLTVIPARTIIQVVGRNASQSWWQVTYGGQSGWVSGRYVLLGSGTSAGNVPVTANN
;
A
#
# COMPACT_ATOMS: atom_id res chain seq x y z
N MET A 1 47.67 30.28 -0.14
CA MET A 1 46.36 29.64 -0.37
C MET A 1 46.52 28.15 -0.13
N ASN A 2 45.83 27.63 0.90
CA ASN A 2 45.26 26.29 1.01
C ASN A 2 45.06 25.97 2.50
N TYR A 3 43.82 26.13 2.94
CA TYR A 3 43.38 25.84 4.30
C TYR A 3 43.36 24.33 4.51
N LYS A 4 44.26 23.84 5.38
CA LYS A 4 44.08 22.57 6.08
C LYS A 4 42.93 22.75 7.08
N ARG A 5 41.80 22.08 6.87
CA ARG A 5 40.79 21.90 7.92
C ARG A 5 41.14 20.66 8.72
N LEU A 6 41.74 20.88 9.89
CA LEU A 6 41.65 19.97 11.02
C LEU A 6 40.17 19.88 11.43
N TRP A 7 39.65 18.65 11.56
CA TRP A 7 38.57 18.37 12.50
C TRP A 7 39.08 17.34 13.49
N LEU A 8 39.40 17.84 14.68
CA LEU A 8 39.71 17.09 15.88
C LEU A 8 38.43 17.08 16.74
N LEU A 9 38.12 15.91 17.31
CA LEU A 9 37.17 15.65 18.40
C LEU A 9 35.69 16.02 18.19
N GLY A 10 34.95 15.02 17.72
CA GLY A 10 33.53 14.81 18.02
C GLY A 10 33.27 13.38 18.51
N LEU A 11 34.23 12.76 19.20
CA LEU A 11 34.07 11.45 19.83
C LEU A 11 34.05 11.67 21.34
N VAL A 12 33.24 10.89 22.07
CA VAL A 12 33.05 10.89 23.54
C VAL A 12 31.95 11.84 24.05
N VAL A 13 30.68 11.58 23.73
CA VAL A 13 29.57 11.77 24.71
C VAL A 13 28.50 10.67 24.65
N SER A 14 28.38 9.89 23.56
CA SER A 14 27.30 8.88 23.47
C SER A 14 27.67 7.48 23.99
N VAL A 15 28.96 7.18 24.21
CA VAL A 15 29.42 5.84 24.63
C VAL A 15 29.11 5.54 26.10
N LEU A 16 29.01 6.56 26.97
CA LEU A 16 28.86 6.34 28.41
C LEU A 16 27.43 6.00 28.89
N LEU A 17 26.39 6.24 28.07
CA LEU A 17 25.01 5.85 28.41
C LEU A 17 24.58 4.51 27.79
N LEU A 18 25.30 4.01 26.77
CA LEU A 18 25.05 2.71 26.14
C LEU A 18 25.84 1.55 26.77
N GLY A 19 27.00 1.82 27.38
CA GLY A 19 27.88 0.78 27.93
C GLY A 19 27.28 -0.08 29.05
N ASN A 20 26.25 0.41 29.75
CA ASN A 20 25.59 -0.35 30.82
C ASN A 20 24.40 -1.19 30.35
N GLN A 21 23.87 -1.00 29.14
CA GLN A 21 22.74 -1.80 28.62
C GLN A 21 23.21 -2.96 27.72
N THR A 22 24.39 -2.84 27.10
CA THR A 22 24.94 -3.84 26.16
C THR A 22 25.49 -5.11 26.83
N LEU A 23 25.96 -5.04 28.09
CA LEU A 23 26.54 -6.18 28.81
C LEU A 23 25.51 -7.11 29.46
N PHE A 24 24.32 -6.63 29.83
CA PHE A 24 23.30 -7.47 30.46
C PHE A 24 22.58 -8.38 29.47
N ALA A 25 22.42 -7.94 28.22
CA ALA A 25 21.72 -8.71 27.18
C ALA A 25 22.42 -10.04 26.90
N GLN A 26 23.76 -10.00 26.77
CA GLN A 26 24.59 -11.16 26.44
C GLN A 26 25.13 -11.89 27.68
N TYR A 27 24.70 -11.50 28.88
CA TYR A 27 25.21 -12.09 30.12
C TYR A 27 24.84 -13.58 30.20
N GLY A 28 25.84 -14.44 30.37
CA GLY A 28 25.67 -15.89 30.40
C GLY A 28 25.71 -16.59 29.04
N PHE A 29 25.90 -15.85 27.95
CA PHE A 29 26.13 -16.42 26.61
C PHE A 29 27.62 -16.64 26.38
N GLN A 30 27.98 -17.76 25.75
CA GLN A 30 29.33 -18.00 25.24
C GLN A 30 29.28 -18.08 23.72
N TRP A 31 30.00 -17.19 23.07
CA TRP A 31 30.06 -17.11 21.61
C TRP A 31 31.30 -17.82 21.11
N THR A 32 31.17 -18.55 20.01
CA THR A 32 32.30 -18.97 19.19
C THR A 32 32.46 -17.97 18.07
N VAL A 33 33.65 -17.41 17.89
CA VAL A 33 33.98 -16.57 16.74
C VAL A 33 35.01 -17.26 15.87
N SER A 34 34.75 -17.31 14.57
CA SER A 34 35.68 -17.80 13.55
C SER A 34 36.06 -16.64 12.62
N TYR A 35 37.36 -16.40 12.45
CA TYR A 35 37.90 -15.33 11.60
C TYR A 35 38.47 -15.88 10.29
N PHE A 36 38.31 -15.12 9.21
CA PHE A 36 38.74 -15.50 7.87
C PHE A 36 39.54 -14.35 7.24
N ASN A 37 40.63 -14.66 6.53
CA ASN A 37 41.42 -13.69 5.76
C ASN A 37 40.81 -13.39 4.38
N ASN A 38 39.50 -13.20 4.37
CA ASN A 38 38.73 -12.71 3.24
C ASN A 38 37.40 -12.14 3.75
N GLU A 39 36.76 -11.33 2.93
CA GLU A 39 35.49 -10.66 3.21
C GLU A 39 34.24 -11.56 3.19
N TRP A 40 34.39 -12.82 2.79
CA TRP A 40 33.27 -13.64 2.30
C TRP A 40 32.98 -14.89 3.15
N LEU A 41 33.52 -14.97 4.37
CA LEU A 41 33.38 -16.12 5.27
C LEU A 41 33.70 -17.46 4.57
N SER A 42 34.66 -17.41 3.64
CA SER A 42 34.94 -18.52 2.74
C SER A 42 36.22 -19.27 3.13
N GLY A 43 36.23 -20.58 2.90
CA GLY A 43 37.35 -21.45 3.23
C GLY A 43 37.42 -21.81 4.71
N SER A 44 38.58 -22.33 5.15
CA SER A 44 38.82 -22.64 6.56
C SER A 44 39.12 -21.37 7.36
N PRO A 45 38.57 -21.23 8.57
CA PRO A 45 38.90 -20.09 9.42
C PRO A 45 40.38 -20.12 9.82
N VAL A 46 40.98 -18.93 9.89
CA VAL A 46 42.35 -18.71 10.36
C VAL A 46 42.47 -19.02 11.84
N VAL A 47 41.48 -18.59 12.62
CA VAL A 47 41.39 -18.87 14.04
C VAL A 47 39.92 -18.93 14.45
N THR A 48 39.61 -19.88 15.33
CA THR A 48 38.32 -20.03 15.98
C THR A 48 38.55 -20.00 17.49
N GLN A 49 37.81 -19.16 18.20
CA GLN A 49 37.96 -18.99 19.65
C GLN A 49 36.63 -18.66 20.32
N THR A 50 36.58 -18.78 21.65
CA THR A 50 35.41 -18.40 22.45
C THR A 50 35.52 -16.97 22.94
N VAL A 51 34.44 -16.21 22.89
CA VAL A 51 34.33 -14.83 23.39
C VAL A 51 33.07 -14.68 24.25
N GLY A 52 33.11 -13.73 25.20
CA GLY A 52 32.00 -13.50 26.14
C GLY A 52 30.83 -12.68 25.56
N SER A 53 31.06 -11.98 24.45
CA SER A 53 30.04 -11.15 23.80
C SER A 53 30.44 -10.79 22.37
N VAL A 54 29.47 -10.38 21.56
CA VAL A 54 29.68 -9.70 20.27
C VAL A 54 29.65 -8.19 20.53
N ASN A 55 30.72 -7.66 21.10
CA ASN A 55 30.94 -6.22 21.34
C ASN A 55 32.44 -5.94 21.17
N MET A 56 32.88 -6.00 19.91
CA MET A 56 34.29 -5.92 19.54
C MET A 56 34.57 -4.57 18.91
N ASN A 57 35.72 -4.00 19.28
CA ASN A 57 36.27 -2.82 18.65
C ASN A 57 37.75 -3.06 18.43
N TRP A 58 38.12 -3.35 17.19
CA TRP A 58 39.49 -3.64 16.80
C TRP A 58 40.22 -2.37 16.34
N GLY A 59 39.49 -1.28 16.07
CA GLY A 59 40.04 -0.08 15.47
C GLY A 59 40.65 -0.44 14.11
N THR A 60 41.88 0.02 13.86
CA THR A 60 42.61 -0.30 12.63
C THR A 60 43.54 -1.51 12.79
N ASN A 61 43.32 -2.37 13.79
CA ASN A 61 44.19 -3.52 14.08
C ASN A 61 43.53 -4.84 13.69
N ALA A 62 44.35 -5.87 13.47
CA ALA A 62 43.87 -7.23 13.27
C ALA A 62 43.18 -7.78 14.53
N PRO A 63 42.10 -8.58 14.38
CA PRO A 63 41.33 -9.09 15.50
C PRO A 63 42.01 -10.22 16.27
N ALA A 64 42.95 -10.92 15.64
CA ALA A 64 43.73 -11.99 16.23
C ALA A 64 45.03 -12.23 15.44
N THR A 65 45.99 -12.91 16.07
CA THR A 65 47.25 -13.28 15.39
C THR A 65 46.97 -14.13 14.16
N GLY A 66 47.54 -13.74 13.02
CA GLY A 66 47.38 -14.43 11.74
C GLY A 66 46.17 -13.96 10.91
N VAL A 67 45.28 -13.15 11.49
CA VAL A 67 44.19 -12.50 10.76
C VAL A 67 44.68 -11.16 10.18
N ASN A 68 44.20 -10.79 9.00
CA ASN A 68 44.49 -9.49 8.39
C ASN A 68 43.86 -8.34 9.20
N ALA A 69 44.45 -7.15 9.11
CA ALA A 69 43.87 -5.93 9.70
C ALA A 69 42.68 -5.40 8.87
N ASP A 70 42.79 -5.47 7.54
CA ASP A 70 41.74 -5.13 6.58
C ASP A 70 41.31 -6.40 5.80
N HIS A 71 40.18 -6.32 5.08
CA HIS A 71 39.69 -7.38 4.20
C HIS A 71 39.53 -8.74 4.90
N PHE A 72 38.92 -8.74 6.09
CA PHE A 72 38.66 -9.94 6.87
C PHE A 72 37.15 -10.10 7.13
N SER A 73 36.74 -11.29 7.55
CA SER A 73 35.37 -11.53 8.01
C SER A 73 35.37 -12.38 9.27
N ALA A 74 34.29 -12.26 10.05
CA ALA A 74 34.10 -12.98 11.29
C ALA A 74 32.69 -13.55 11.36
N ARG A 75 32.56 -14.82 11.75
CA ARG A 75 31.27 -15.44 12.11
C ARG A 75 31.24 -15.68 13.60
N PHE A 76 30.36 -15.00 14.29
CA PHE A 76 30.01 -15.25 15.68
C PHE A 76 28.81 -16.18 15.71
N SER A 77 28.85 -17.22 16.53
CA SER A 77 27.73 -18.14 16.73
C SER A 77 27.60 -18.49 18.20
N THR A 78 26.38 -18.54 18.71
CA THR A 78 26.07 -19.06 20.04
C THR A 78 24.72 -19.74 20.03
N THR A 79 24.50 -20.61 21.00
CA THR A 79 23.19 -21.11 21.36
C THR A 79 22.90 -20.62 22.76
N GLY A 80 21.80 -19.93 22.97
CA GLY A 80 21.46 -19.45 24.30
C GLY A 80 19.97 -19.51 24.60
N TYR A 81 19.66 -19.52 25.89
CA TYR A 81 18.30 -19.67 26.37
C TYR A 81 17.61 -18.31 26.43
N PHE A 82 16.47 -18.21 25.76
CA PHE A 82 15.58 -17.06 25.82
C PHE A 82 14.30 -17.44 26.55
N THR A 83 13.75 -16.49 27.31
CA THR A 83 12.36 -16.58 27.77
C THR A 83 11.45 -16.11 26.64
N ALA A 84 10.21 -16.60 26.62
CA ALA A 84 9.23 -16.14 25.64
C ALA A 84 9.06 -14.62 25.74
N GLY A 85 9.13 -13.93 24.59
CA GLY A 85 8.94 -12.50 24.55
C GLY A 85 9.35 -11.87 23.23
N THR A 86 8.95 -10.63 23.02
CA THR A 86 9.48 -9.81 21.93
C THR A 86 10.79 -9.19 22.37
N TYR A 87 11.83 -9.42 21.58
CA TYR A 87 13.16 -8.88 21.77
C TYR A 87 13.46 -7.87 20.69
N ARG A 88 13.89 -6.67 21.08
CA ARG A 88 14.50 -5.69 20.18
C ARG A 88 15.99 -5.93 20.14
N PHE A 89 16.51 -6.40 19.02
CA PHE A 89 17.94 -6.44 18.74
C PHE A 89 18.40 -5.09 18.22
N THR A 90 19.60 -4.69 18.63
CA THR A 90 20.30 -3.50 18.17
C THR A 90 21.70 -3.91 17.76
N LEU A 91 22.07 -3.66 16.51
CA LEU A 91 23.37 -4.01 15.93
C LEU A 91 23.99 -2.76 15.30
N SER A 92 25.26 -2.52 15.58
CA SER A 92 26.07 -1.51 14.88
C SER A 92 27.40 -2.13 14.48
N ALA A 93 27.88 -1.76 13.31
CA ALA A 93 29.13 -2.27 12.79
C ALA A 93 29.69 -1.36 11.70
N ASP A 94 31.00 -1.41 11.57
CA ASP A 94 31.79 -0.86 10.46
C ASP A 94 32.70 -2.02 10.04
N ASP A 95 32.56 -2.66 8.87
CA ASP A 95 31.70 -2.26 7.73
C ASP A 95 30.30 -2.91 7.65
N SER A 96 30.20 -4.24 7.47
CA SER A 96 28.94 -4.92 7.05
C SER A 96 28.56 -6.08 7.95
N VAL A 97 27.25 -6.31 8.12
CA VAL A 97 26.73 -7.34 9.04
C VAL A 97 25.47 -8.06 8.57
N HIS A 98 25.35 -9.32 8.98
CA HIS A 98 24.08 -10.04 9.14
C HIS A 98 23.87 -10.41 10.60
N LEU A 99 22.63 -10.30 11.09
CA LEU A 99 22.18 -10.97 12.31
C LEU A 99 21.16 -12.05 11.95
N ILE A 100 21.44 -13.27 12.36
CA ILE A 100 20.64 -14.45 12.05
C ILE A 100 20.18 -15.11 13.36
N LEU A 101 18.90 -15.42 13.46
CA LEU A 101 18.31 -16.21 14.54
C LEU A 101 17.85 -17.57 13.98
N ASP A 102 18.05 -18.65 14.75
CA ASP A 102 17.64 -20.02 14.41
C ASP A 102 18.02 -20.44 12.98
N ASP A 103 19.28 -20.16 12.63
CA ASP A 103 19.99 -20.59 11.42
C ASP A 103 19.41 -20.09 10.08
N SER A 104 18.28 -19.37 10.09
CA SER A 104 17.57 -18.98 8.87
C SER A 104 16.80 -17.65 8.98
N ASN A 105 16.70 -17.06 10.17
CA ASN A 105 16.02 -15.79 10.38
C ASN A 105 16.95 -14.59 10.26
N PHE A 106 17.06 -14.00 9.08
CA PHE A 106 17.76 -12.73 8.93
C PHE A 106 16.96 -11.61 9.62
N LEU A 107 17.45 -11.16 10.77
CA LEU A 107 16.87 -10.06 11.54
C LEU A 107 17.37 -8.71 11.02
N ILE A 108 18.65 -8.63 10.66
CA ILE A 108 19.31 -7.43 10.15
C ILE A 108 20.25 -7.90 9.03
N ASP A 109 20.16 -7.28 7.85
CA ASP A 109 21.06 -7.54 6.72
C ASP A 109 21.49 -6.21 6.09
N ASN A 110 22.78 -5.91 6.18
CA ASN A 110 23.41 -4.77 5.53
C ASN A 110 24.59 -5.17 4.62
N TYR A 111 24.67 -6.44 4.21
CA TYR A 111 25.86 -6.98 3.53
C TYR A 111 25.99 -6.54 2.08
N ASN A 112 24.96 -5.95 1.49
CA ASN A 112 24.98 -5.48 0.10
C ASN A 112 24.99 -3.94 -0.02
N THR A 113 24.86 -3.20 1.10
CA THR A 113 24.82 -1.73 1.15
C THR A 113 25.54 -1.17 2.39
N PRO A 114 26.88 -1.32 2.51
CA PRO A 114 27.62 -0.94 3.71
C PRO A 114 27.35 0.53 4.12
N ASP A 115 27.00 0.74 5.38
CA ASP A 115 26.69 2.06 5.96
C ASP A 115 27.32 2.14 7.37
N PRO A 116 28.62 2.44 7.46
CA PRO A 116 29.46 2.21 8.64
C PRO A 116 29.12 3.11 9.86
N ASP A 117 28.22 4.08 9.71
CA ASP A 117 27.81 4.98 10.79
C ASP A 117 26.41 4.64 11.36
N ASN A 118 25.78 3.56 10.89
CA ASN A 118 24.38 3.29 11.21
C ASN A 118 24.19 2.25 12.33
N THR A 119 23.11 2.41 13.06
CA THR A 119 22.67 1.43 14.07
C THR A 119 21.34 0.86 13.60
N TRP A 120 21.30 -0.46 13.40
CA TRP A 120 20.11 -1.17 12.96
C TRP A 120 19.38 -1.78 14.14
N THR A 121 18.06 -1.81 14.07
CA THR A 121 17.22 -2.46 15.08
C THR A 121 16.20 -3.39 14.44
N ALA A 122 15.97 -4.54 15.07
CA ALA A 122 14.95 -5.50 14.64
C ALA A 122 14.19 -6.04 15.85
N ASP A 123 12.86 -6.06 15.77
CA ASP A 123 11.99 -6.65 16.79
C ASP A 123 11.57 -8.05 16.36
N VAL A 124 11.80 -9.04 17.22
CA VAL A 124 11.42 -10.44 16.94
C VAL A 124 10.85 -11.09 18.19
N TYR A 125 9.77 -11.85 18.01
CA TYR A 125 9.29 -12.73 19.05
C TYR A 125 10.16 -13.99 19.12
N ILE A 126 10.76 -14.24 20.29
CA ILE A 126 11.51 -15.45 20.57
C ILE A 126 10.67 -16.30 21.52
N SER A 127 10.44 -17.57 21.17
CA SER A 127 9.78 -18.51 22.06
C SER A 127 10.64 -18.83 23.28
N THR A 128 10.06 -19.42 24.33
CA THR A 128 10.90 -19.93 25.42
C THR A 128 11.71 -21.12 24.91
N GLY A 129 13.02 -21.10 25.11
CA GLY A 129 13.89 -22.21 24.73
C GLY A 129 15.30 -21.78 24.36
N TYR A 130 16.08 -22.75 23.88
CA TYR A 130 17.39 -22.49 23.30
C TYR A 130 17.23 -22.08 21.84
N HIS A 131 17.89 -20.98 21.49
CA HIS A 131 17.89 -20.41 20.15
C HIS A 131 19.32 -20.19 19.67
N ASN A 132 19.55 -20.38 18.37
CA ASN A 132 20.84 -20.10 17.75
C ASN A 132 20.90 -18.64 17.35
N LEU A 133 21.95 -17.94 17.74
CA LEU A 133 22.27 -16.63 17.21
C LEU A 133 23.55 -16.70 16.42
N GLN A 134 23.55 -16.11 15.23
CA GLN A 134 24.72 -15.94 14.41
C GLN A 134 24.85 -14.48 13.97
N VAL A 135 26.07 -13.94 14.07
CA VAL A 135 26.43 -12.66 13.48
C VAL A 135 27.52 -12.90 12.46
N ASP A 136 27.24 -12.58 11.21
CA ASP A 136 28.23 -12.58 10.15
C ASP A 136 28.69 -11.14 9.94
N TYR A 137 29.99 -10.91 10.03
CA TYR A 137 30.60 -9.59 9.93
C TYR A 137 31.67 -9.60 8.84
N ARG A 138 31.73 -8.50 8.08
CA ARG A 138 32.76 -8.25 7.07
C ARG A 138 33.39 -6.90 7.31
N GLU A 139 34.70 -6.90 7.29
CA GLU A 139 35.55 -5.72 7.22
C GLU A 139 36.20 -5.62 5.85
N VAL A 140 36.11 -4.45 5.24
CA VAL A 140 36.76 -4.13 3.98
C VAL A 140 38.04 -3.36 4.27
N THR A 141 37.95 -2.16 4.84
CA THR A 141 39.13 -1.35 5.17
C THR A 141 38.86 -0.39 6.31
N SER A 142 39.93 0.02 7.00
CA SER A 142 39.93 1.10 8.00
C SER A 142 39.53 0.64 9.40
N VAL A 143 38.38 1.06 9.92
CA VAL A 143 38.04 0.89 11.34
C VAL A 143 37.07 -0.27 11.48
N ALA A 144 37.50 -1.31 12.16
CA ALA A 144 36.70 -2.50 12.36
C ALA A 144 36.02 -2.51 13.73
N PHE A 145 34.68 -2.58 13.77
CA PHE A 145 33.94 -2.87 14.99
C PHE A 145 32.59 -3.57 14.74
N VAL A 146 32.09 -4.29 15.75
CA VAL A 146 30.74 -4.87 15.76
C VAL A 146 30.19 -4.91 17.19
N ASN A 147 28.98 -4.39 17.39
CA ASN A 147 28.30 -4.37 18.68
C ASN A 147 26.87 -4.87 18.55
N LEU A 148 26.54 -5.91 19.32
CA LEU A 148 25.20 -6.49 19.40
C LEU A 148 24.62 -6.27 20.79
N SER A 149 23.33 -5.97 20.85
CA SER A 149 22.57 -6.02 22.09
C SER A 149 21.12 -6.41 21.80
N TRP A 150 20.40 -6.82 22.84
CA TRP A 150 18.95 -6.99 22.75
C TRP A 150 18.28 -6.67 24.07
N THR A 151 17.02 -6.24 23.99
CA THR A 151 16.19 -6.01 25.16
C THR A 151 14.88 -6.77 24.98
N ASN A 152 14.51 -7.57 25.98
CA ASN A 152 13.16 -8.10 26.04
C ASN A 152 12.20 -6.94 26.35
N ILE A 153 11.38 -6.56 25.39
CA ILE A 153 10.43 -5.44 25.48
C ILE A 153 9.02 -5.90 25.90
N SER A 154 8.89 -7.13 26.43
CA SER A 154 7.61 -7.75 26.80
C SER A 154 6.98 -7.22 28.11
N ASN A 155 7.41 -6.06 28.61
CA ASN A 155 6.74 -5.35 29.72
C ASN A 155 5.56 -4.48 29.26
N THR A 156 5.02 -4.78 28.07
CA THR A 156 3.76 -4.23 27.56
C THR A 156 2.76 -5.41 27.47
N PRO A 157 1.57 -5.37 28.08
CA PRO A 157 0.92 -6.60 28.55
C PRO A 157 0.27 -7.49 27.47
N SER A 158 0.66 -8.77 27.51
CA SER A 158 -0.02 -10.03 27.12
C SER A 158 -0.53 -10.26 25.67
N GLN A 159 -0.02 -11.32 25.01
CA GLN A 159 -0.69 -12.64 24.99
C GLN A 159 0.16 -13.78 24.33
N PRO A 160 -0.19 -15.06 24.57
CA PRO A 160 0.43 -16.28 24.04
C PRO A 160 -0.11 -16.71 22.66
N GLN A 161 0.73 -17.38 21.85
CA GLN A 161 0.38 -18.02 20.56
C GLN A 161 0.53 -19.56 20.61
N PRO A 162 -0.19 -20.33 19.75
CA PRO A 162 -0.19 -21.80 19.74
C PRO A 162 1.08 -22.42 19.12
N PRO A 163 1.45 -23.68 19.45
CA PRO A 163 2.65 -24.39 18.96
C PRO A 163 2.35 -25.27 17.73
N GLN A 164 3.25 -25.72 16.84
CA GLN A 164 4.67 -25.51 16.53
C GLN A 164 4.93 -26.23 15.18
N GLY A 165 5.79 -25.69 14.31
CA GLY A 165 6.22 -26.36 13.08
C GLY A 165 7.14 -25.49 12.21
N GLY A 166 8.28 -25.09 12.79
CA GLY A 166 9.42 -24.37 12.17
C GLY A 166 9.03 -23.15 11.33
N SER A 167 8.88 -21.95 11.90
CA SER A 167 8.31 -20.88 11.08
C SER A 167 8.57 -19.47 11.57
N GLY A 168 9.19 -18.65 10.73
CA GLY A 168 8.85 -17.22 10.70
C GLY A 168 7.34 -17.04 10.51
N PRO A 169 6.76 -15.90 10.88
CA PRO A 169 5.30 -15.76 11.00
C PRO A 169 4.59 -15.79 9.64
N TRP A 170 5.34 -15.87 8.53
CA TRP A 170 4.81 -15.91 7.19
C TRP A 170 4.92 -17.31 6.59
N MET A 171 3.78 -17.83 6.13
CA MET A 171 3.75 -18.94 5.19
C MET A 171 3.94 -18.38 3.78
N ALA A 172 5.07 -18.68 3.14
CA ALA A 172 5.40 -18.31 1.78
C ALA A 172 5.04 -19.45 0.81
N GLN A 173 4.26 -19.17 -0.21
CA GLN A 173 3.85 -20.12 -1.23
C GLN A 173 4.37 -19.67 -2.60
N TYR A 174 5.20 -20.47 -3.24
CA TYR A 174 5.87 -20.16 -4.52
C TYR A 174 5.18 -20.85 -5.69
N TYR A 175 4.92 -20.12 -6.77
CA TYR A 175 4.22 -20.59 -7.96
C TYR A 175 5.06 -20.30 -9.22
N SER A 176 5.21 -21.25 -10.15
CA SER A 176 5.90 -21.05 -11.43
C SER A 176 5.03 -20.35 -12.49
N ASN A 177 4.21 -19.39 -12.07
CA ASN A 177 3.41 -18.55 -12.95
C ASN A 177 3.15 -17.22 -12.25
N VAL A 178 2.87 -16.17 -13.01
CA VAL A 178 2.62 -14.81 -12.50
C VAL A 178 1.21 -14.60 -11.91
N ASN A 179 0.37 -15.63 -11.83
CA ASN A 179 -1.05 -15.48 -11.48
C ASN A 179 -1.43 -16.18 -10.17
N LEU A 180 -0.46 -16.71 -9.42
CA LEU A 180 -0.70 -17.53 -8.21
C LEU A 180 -1.67 -18.68 -8.49
N ALA A 181 -1.63 -19.22 -9.72
CA ALA A 181 -2.58 -20.21 -10.20
C ALA A 181 -2.10 -21.63 -9.91
N GLY A 182 -3.05 -22.53 -9.60
CA GLY A 182 -2.77 -23.93 -9.29
C GLY A 182 -2.22 -24.12 -7.88
N ASN A 183 -1.56 -25.26 -7.67
CA ASN A 183 -0.88 -25.55 -6.41
C ASN A 183 0.50 -24.86 -6.39
N PRO A 184 0.95 -24.35 -5.24
CA PRO A 184 2.32 -23.88 -5.11
C PRO A 184 3.30 -25.05 -5.28
N ILE A 185 4.44 -24.77 -5.90
CA ILE A 185 5.53 -25.72 -6.11
C ILE A 185 6.32 -25.94 -4.83
N ALA A 186 6.44 -24.88 -4.02
CA ALA A 186 7.08 -24.94 -2.73
C ALA A 186 6.31 -24.10 -1.73
N THR A 187 6.34 -24.52 -0.48
CA THR A 187 5.85 -23.73 0.65
C THR A 187 6.93 -23.71 1.70
N PHE A 188 7.29 -22.51 2.12
CA PHE A 188 8.28 -22.27 3.16
C PHE A 188 7.65 -21.46 4.27
N ASN A 189 8.26 -21.53 5.44
CA ASN A 189 8.00 -20.54 6.46
C ASN A 189 9.13 -19.53 6.45
N GLU A 190 8.76 -18.26 6.40
CA GLU A 190 9.67 -17.14 6.20
C GLU A 190 9.43 -16.05 7.21
N TYR A 191 10.47 -15.28 7.46
CA TYR A 191 10.45 -14.23 8.48
C TYR A 191 9.92 -12.92 7.95
N SER A 192 10.09 -12.65 6.66
CA SER A 192 9.56 -11.46 6.01
C SER A 192 9.27 -11.71 4.52
N PRO A 193 8.31 -10.96 3.93
CA PRO A 193 8.12 -10.86 2.48
C PRO A 193 9.17 -9.96 1.79
N THR A 194 10.44 -9.96 2.24
CA THR A 194 11.51 -9.10 1.70
C THR A 194 12.61 -9.96 1.11
N HIS A 195 12.88 -9.78 -0.19
CA HIS A 195 13.83 -10.56 -0.96
C HIS A 195 14.47 -9.74 -2.07
N ASN A 196 15.73 -10.03 -2.38
CA ASN A 196 16.42 -9.52 -3.56
C ASN A 196 17.06 -10.70 -4.29
N TRP A 197 16.38 -11.20 -5.32
CA TRP A 197 16.88 -12.31 -6.13
C TRP A 197 17.73 -11.83 -7.32
N GLY A 198 17.64 -10.55 -7.67
CA GLY A 198 18.31 -10.01 -8.85
C GLY A 198 17.84 -10.72 -10.12
N ASN A 199 18.77 -11.09 -10.99
CA ASN A 199 18.46 -11.92 -12.17
C ASN A 199 18.37 -13.43 -11.85
N GLY A 200 18.32 -13.79 -10.56
CA GLY A 200 18.32 -15.16 -10.07
C GLY A 200 16.93 -15.68 -9.74
N ALA A 201 16.87 -16.95 -9.32
CA ALA A 201 15.64 -17.57 -8.85
C ALA A 201 15.61 -17.64 -7.31
N PRO A 202 14.42 -17.66 -6.70
CA PRO A 202 14.24 -17.88 -5.26
C PRO A 202 15.01 -19.04 -4.65
N PHE A 203 15.14 -20.15 -5.40
CA PHE A 203 15.92 -21.31 -4.99
C PHE A 203 16.30 -22.14 -6.22
N SER A 204 17.28 -23.04 -6.04
CA SER A 204 17.75 -23.92 -7.10
C SER A 204 16.61 -24.77 -7.68
N GLY A 205 16.48 -24.77 -9.00
CA GLY A 205 15.43 -25.50 -9.72
C GLY A 205 14.09 -24.76 -9.85
N PHE A 206 13.99 -23.52 -9.36
CA PHE A 206 12.84 -22.65 -9.59
C PHE A 206 13.08 -21.70 -10.79
N PRO A 207 12.03 -21.22 -11.50
CA PRO A 207 12.19 -20.25 -12.58
C PRO A 207 12.82 -18.93 -12.11
N THR A 208 13.67 -18.34 -12.96
CA THR A 208 14.22 -16.97 -12.77
C THR A 208 13.20 -15.89 -13.06
N ASP A 209 12.27 -16.17 -13.99
CA ASP A 209 11.24 -15.25 -14.45
C ASP A 209 9.89 -15.95 -14.46
N ASN A 210 8.81 -15.18 -14.60
CA ASN A 210 7.43 -15.67 -14.70
C ASN A 210 6.99 -16.50 -13.49
N PHE A 211 7.34 -16.05 -12.30
CA PHE A 211 6.93 -16.67 -11.04
C PHE A 211 6.11 -15.72 -10.17
N SER A 212 5.51 -16.26 -9.10
CA SER A 212 4.82 -15.47 -8.09
C SER A 212 4.96 -16.10 -6.72
N VAL A 213 4.79 -15.27 -5.69
CA VAL A 213 4.88 -15.69 -4.29
C VAL A 213 3.72 -15.08 -3.51
N ARG A 214 3.11 -15.87 -2.63
CA ARG A 214 2.13 -15.39 -1.64
C ARG A 214 2.66 -15.66 -0.25
N TRP A 215 2.87 -14.61 0.52
CA TRP A 215 3.11 -14.68 1.96
C TRP A 215 1.82 -14.43 2.71
N THR A 216 1.53 -15.26 3.71
CA THR A 216 0.39 -15.10 4.61
C THR A 216 0.84 -15.19 6.06
N SER A 217 0.44 -14.23 6.88
CA SER A 217 0.74 -14.20 8.31
C SER A 217 -0.49 -13.77 9.10
N VAL A 218 -0.64 -14.26 10.33
CA VAL A 218 -1.60 -13.73 11.29
C VAL A 218 -0.82 -13.00 12.36
N GLN A 219 -1.00 -11.69 12.47
CA GLN A 219 -0.24 -10.82 13.36
C GLN A 219 -1.18 -10.12 14.33
N TYR A 220 -0.80 -10.06 15.60
CA TYR A 220 -1.52 -9.25 16.57
C TYR A 220 -1.08 -7.80 16.45
N LEU A 221 -2.02 -6.92 16.10
CA LEU A 221 -1.77 -5.49 15.98
C LEU A 221 -2.61 -4.74 17.00
N GLY A 222 -2.04 -3.67 17.57
CA GLY A 222 -2.79 -2.75 18.42
C GLY A 222 -3.77 -1.94 17.59
N GLU A 223 -4.77 -1.33 18.23
CA GLU A 223 -5.63 -0.39 17.52
C GLU A 223 -4.82 0.78 16.94
N GLY A 224 -5.18 1.21 15.73
CA GLY A 224 -4.54 2.36 15.10
C GLY A 224 -4.50 2.28 13.58
N THR A 225 -3.87 3.28 12.98
CA THR A 225 -3.59 3.30 11.54
C THR A 225 -2.22 2.71 11.28
N TYR A 226 -2.18 1.73 10.39
CA TYR A 226 -0.95 1.10 9.92
C TYR A 226 -0.71 1.48 8.47
N GLU A 227 0.55 1.72 8.13
CA GLU A 227 1.03 1.98 6.77
C GLU A 227 1.85 0.78 6.30
N PHE A 228 1.48 0.25 5.15
CA PHE A 228 2.29 -0.67 4.37
C PHE A 228 3.10 0.13 3.37
N VAL A 229 4.39 -0.15 3.29
CA VAL A 229 5.30 0.38 2.27
C VAL A 229 5.93 -0.80 1.56
N VAL A 230 5.74 -0.90 0.25
CA VAL A 230 6.31 -1.99 -0.53
C VAL A 230 7.01 -1.45 -1.75
N ARG A 231 8.29 -1.79 -1.90
CA ARG A 231 9.03 -1.56 -3.14
C ARG A 231 9.13 -2.88 -3.89
N SER A 232 8.75 -2.90 -5.16
CA SER A 232 8.74 -4.14 -5.95
C SER A 232 9.13 -3.94 -7.40
N ASP A 233 9.76 -4.98 -7.94
CA ASP A 233 10.07 -5.22 -9.35
C ASP A 233 9.82 -6.73 -9.58
N ASP A 234 8.73 -7.19 -10.21
CA ASP A 234 7.58 -6.46 -10.78
C ASP A 234 6.45 -6.13 -9.76
N GLY A 235 5.30 -6.81 -9.86
CA GLY A 235 4.01 -6.34 -9.35
C GLY A 235 3.69 -6.88 -7.97
N VAL A 236 2.91 -6.11 -7.21
CA VAL A 236 2.64 -6.41 -5.80
C VAL A 236 1.20 -6.13 -5.39
N ARG A 237 0.72 -6.89 -4.41
CA ARG A 237 -0.58 -6.68 -3.79
C ARG A 237 -0.52 -6.99 -2.30
N VAL A 238 -1.14 -6.14 -1.48
CA VAL A 238 -1.22 -6.33 -0.02
C VAL A 238 -2.67 -6.32 0.45
N ARG A 239 -3.00 -7.27 1.33
CA ARG A 239 -4.29 -7.32 2.04
C ARG A 239 -4.09 -7.42 3.54
N LEU A 240 -4.99 -6.79 4.29
CA LEU A 240 -5.17 -7.00 5.72
C LEU A 240 -6.64 -7.39 5.98
N ASP A 241 -6.86 -8.52 6.68
CA ASP A 241 -8.18 -9.14 6.89
C ASP A 241 -9.00 -9.26 5.61
N ASN A 242 -8.33 -9.69 4.53
CA ASN A 242 -8.92 -9.84 3.21
C ASN A 242 -9.36 -8.50 2.55
N GLN A 243 -9.11 -7.35 3.20
CA GLN A 243 -9.28 -6.02 2.62
C GLN A 243 -8.02 -5.63 1.85
N LEU A 244 -8.21 -5.19 0.60
CA LEU A 244 -7.14 -4.77 -0.29
C LEU A 244 -6.61 -3.39 0.10
N VAL A 245 -5.30 -3.31 0.39
CA VAL A 245 -4.63 -2.08 0.83
C VAL A 245 -3.72 -1.51 -0.28
N ILE A 246 -2.99 -2.38 -0.99
CA ILE A 246 -2.17 -2.05 -2.17
C ILE A 246 -2.58 -3.02 -3.29
N ASP A 247 -2.79 -2.53 -4.53
CA ASP A 247 -3.15 -3.33 -5.71
C ASP A 247 -2.42 -2.87 -6.97
N GLU A 248 -1.15 -3.22 -7.06
CA GLU A 248 -0.23 -2.79 -8.12
C GLU A 248 0.23 -4.04 -8.89
N TRP A 249 -0.74 -4.84 -9.33
CA TRP A 249 -0.52 -6.09 -10.06
C TRP A 249 -0.30 -5.84 -11.56
N HIS A 250 0.76 -5.09 -11.85
CA HIS A 250 1.23 -4.76 -13.20
C HIS A 250 2.77 -4.65 -13.21
N LEU A 251 3.37 -4.57 -14.40
CA LEU A 251 4.82 -4.47 -14.55
C LEU A 251 5.37 -3.22 -13.85
N SER A 252 6.54 -3.35 -13.22
CA SER A 252 7.19 -2.28 -12.48
C SER A 252 8.70 -2.39 -12.63
N ASP A 253 9.45 -1.31 -12.48
CA ASP A 253 10.92 -1.26 -12.54
C ASP A 253 11.52 -0.86 -11.18
N GLY A 254 10.92 -1.34 -10.09
CA GLY A 254 11.33 -1.04 -8.72
C GLY A 254 10.57 0.10 -8.06
N GLY A 255 9.30 0.29 -8.43
CA GLY A 255 8.40 1.28 -7.84
C GLY A 255 8.11 1.05 -6.35
N THR A 256 7.91 2.14 -5.60
CA THR A 256 7.48 2.11 -4.20
C THR A 256 6.01 2.48 -4.08
N TYR A 257 5.25 1.64 -3.39
CA TYR A 257 3.81 1.75 -3.20
C TYR A 257 3.49 1.79 -1.72
N THR A 258 2.53 2.64 -1.34
CA THR A 258 2.09 2.77 0.05
C THR A 258 0.59 2.63 0.17
N GLY A 259 0.14 2.11 1.31
CA GLY A 259 -1.28 2.01 1.62
C GLY A 259 -1.51 1.99 3.12
N GLN A 260 -2.53 2.71 3.57
CA GLN A 260 -2.87 2.82 5.00
C GLN A 260 -4.21 2.16 5.31
N ILE A 261 -4.30 1.53 6.48
CA ILE A 261 -5.55 0.95 6.98
C ILE A 261 -5.66 1.17 8.49
N ALA A 262 -6.85 1.59 8.92
CA ALA A 262 -7.19 1.68 10.33
C ALA A 262 -7.80 0.36 10.81
N ILE A 263 -7.30 -0.15 11.93
CA ILE A 263 -7.69 -1.45 12.47
C ILE A 263 -8.03 -1.32 13.96
N GLY A 264 -8.91 -2.20 14.42
CA GLY A 264 -9.09 -2.46 15.85
C GLY A 264 -7.89 -3.23 16.40
N GLN A 265 -7.80 -3.34 17.72
CA GLN A 265 -6.84 -4.24 18.33
C GLN A 265 -7.26 -5.68 18.10
N GLY A 266 -6.33 -6.54 17.71
CA GLY A 266 -6.62 -7.97 17.53
C GLY A 266 -5.65 -8.69 16.62
N ASN A 267 -5.98 -9.94 16.32
CA ASN A 267 -5.28 -10.71 15.30
C ASN A 267 -5.79 -10.31 13.92
N HIS A 268 -4.87 -9.90 13.06
CA HIS A 268 -5.12 -9.53 11.69
C HIS A 268 -4.38 -10.45 10.74
N THR A 269 -5.05 -10.90 9.68
CA THR A 269 -4.41 -11.69 8.62
C THR A 269 -3.81 -10.75 7.60
N ILE A 270 -2.50 -10.79 7.42
CA ILE A 270 -1.80 -10.05 6.37
C ILE A 270 -1.46 -10.99 5.23
N THR A 271 -1.75 -10.58 4.01
CA THR A 271 -1.37 -11.31 2.80
C THR A 271 -0.60 -10.38 1.88
N VAL A 272 0.62 -10.76 1.54
CA VAL A 272 1.45 -10.08 0.54
C VAL A 272 1.59 -11.00 -0.65
N GLU A 273 1.27 -10.51 -1.84
CA GLU A 273 1.41 -11.22 -3.10
C GLU A 273 2.38 -10.46 -3.98
N TYR A 274 3.28 -11.17 -4.63
CA TYR A 274 4.27 -10.63 -5.56
C TYR A 274 4.28 -11.48 -6.83
N TYR A 275 4.54 -10.87 -7.99
CA TYR A 275 4.95 -11.61 -9.17
C TYR A 275 6.18 -11.00 -9.81
N GLU A 276 6.94 -11.87 -10.47
CA GLU A 276 8.02 -11.51 -11.38
C GLU A 276 7.67 -11.97 -12.78
N GLN A 277 7.69 -11.07 -13.75
CA GLN A 277 7.52 -11.43 -15.16
C GLN A 277 8.85 -11.48 -15.90
N GLY A 278 9.79 -10.61 -15.56
CA GLY A 278 11.20 -10.89 -15.76
C GLY A 278 12.13 -9.69 -15.66
N GLY A 279 13.43 -9.98 -15.57
CA GLY A 279 14.44 -8.97 -15.26
C GLY A 279 14.93 -9.09 -13.83
N TRP A 280 14.88 -7.99 -13.07
CA TRP A 280 15.44 -7.94 -11.72
C TRP A 280 14.35 -8.21 -10.68
N ALA A 281 14.32 -9.41 -10.13
CA ALA A 281 13.33 -9.80 -9.15
C ALA A 281 13.66 -9.25 -7.75
N TYR A 282 12.83 -8.33 -7.26
CA TYR A 282 13.01 -7.65 -5.98
C TYR A 282 11.70 -7.31 -5.28
N ILE A 283 11.64 -7.53 -3.96
CA ILE A 283 10.59 -7.02 -3.09
C ILE A 283 11.16 -6.59 -1.74
N ASN A 284 10.77 -5.41 -1.27
CA ASN A 284 11.02 -4.96 0.09
C ASN A 284 9.71 -4.52 0.72
N TYR A 285 9.30 -5.22 1.78
CA TYR A 285 8.08 -5.00 2.52
C TYR A 285 8.39 -4.38 3.89
N ASP A 286 7.70 -3.30 4.22
CA ASP A 286 7.69 -2.67 5.53
C ASP A 286 6.25 -2.43 6.00
N LEU A 287 6.04 -2.60 7.32
CA LEU A 287 4.80 -2.31 8.01
C LEU A 287 5.13 -1.53 9.27
N HIS A 288 4.58 -0.33 9.38
CA HIS A 288 4.73 0.46 10.58
C HIS A 288 3.41 1.12 11.00
N ARG A 289 3.28 1.37 12.29
CA ARG A 289 2.18 2.16 12.84
C ARG A 289 2.47 3.64 12.53
N ALA A 290 1.53 4.33 11.90
CA ALA A 290 1.73 5.73 11.53
C ALA A 290 1.95 6.60 12.79
N THR A 291 3.11 7.28 12.88
CA THR A 291 3.53 8.06 14.08
C THR A 291 2.94 9.46 14.13
N THR A 292 2.48 9.98 12.99
CA THR A 292 1.47 11.02 13.02
C THR A 292 0.13 10.31 13.14
N ALA A 293 -0.68 10.72 14.11
CA ALA A 293 -2.11 10.72 13.89
C ALA A 293 -2.38 11.68 12.71
N GLN A 294 -2.04 11.27 11.49
CA GLN A 294 -2.96 11.52 10.40
C GLN A 294 -4.22 10.84 10.90
N ALA A 295 -5.16 11.65 11.40
CA ALA A 295 -6.47 11.17 11.79
C ALA A 295 -6.84 10.13 10.74
N ALA A 296 -7.10 8.89 11.16
CA ALA A 296 -7.70 7.91 10.27
C ALA A 296 -8.71 8.70 9.46
N PRO A 297 -8.62 8.80 8.12
CA PRO A 297 -9.54 9.64 7.37
C PRO A 297 -10.93 9.25 7.86
N PRO A 298 -11.68 10.13 8.53
CA PRO A 298 -12.51 9.83 9.70
C PRO A 298 -13.40 8.60 9.52
N ALA A 299 -12.90 7.37 9.67
CA ALA A 299 -13.52 6.19 9.06
C ALA A 299 -14.18 6.44 7.67
N ALA A 300 -13.79 7.46 6.87
CA ALA A 300 -14.76 8.40 6.27
C ALA A 300 -16.22 7.95 6.43
N SER A 301 -16.83 8.33 7.56
CA SER A 301 -18.27 8.26 7.72
C SER A 301 -18.90 8.97 6.52
N GLY A 302 -19.77 8.26 5.83
CA GLY A 302 -20.40 8.74 4.62
C GLY A 302 -20.50 7.69 3.52
N PRO A 303 -21.27 8.03 2.48
CA PRO A 303 -21.59 7.12 1.40
C PRO A 303 -20.38 6.49 0.69
N ARG A 304 -20.39 5.17 0.49
CA ARG A 304 -19.33 4.41 -0.19
C ARG A 304 -19.85 3.42 -1.21
N ALA A 305 -19.05 3.15 -2.23
CA ALA A 305 -19.27 2.11 -3.22
C ALA A 305 -18.20 1.02 -3.07
N GLN A 306 -18.60 -0.21 -2.72
CA GLN A 306 -17.76 -1.39 -2.80
C GLN A 306 -17.91 -2.06 -4.16
N ILE A 307 -16.83 -2.34 -4.88
CA ILE A 307 -16.91 -2.99 -6.18
C ILE A 307 -17.26 -4.48 -6.02
N ASN A 308 -18.33 -4.94 -6.66
CA ASN A 308 -18.83 -6.32 -6.54
C ASN A 308 -18.65 -7.16 -7.82
N THR A 309 -17.78 -6.71 -8.73
CA THR A 309 -17.39 -7.43 -9.95
C THR A 309 -15.86 -7.50 -10.03
N ALA A 310 -15.32 -8.48 -10.77
CA ALA A 310 -13.87 -8.69 -10.91
C ALA A 310 -13.14 -7.41 -11.38
N THR A 311 -13.73 -6.70 -12.36
CA THR A 311 -13.22 -5.43 -12.85
C THR A 311 -14.37 -4.52 -13.25
N LEU A 312 -14.36 -3.25 -12.82
CA LEU A 312 -15.35 -2.24 -13.16
C LEU A 312 -14.70 -1.03 -13.84
N ASN A 313 -15.25 -0.59 -14.96
CA ASN A 313 -14.80 0.63 -15.62
C ASN A 313 -15.23 1.87 -14.82
N PHE A 314 -14.25 2.69 -14.43
CA PHE A 314 -14.41 4.04 -13.92
C PHE A 314 -14.44 5.02 -15.09
N ARG A 315 -15.53 5.77 -15.26
CA ARG A 315 -15.79 6.52 -16.49
C ARG A 315 -15.93 8.02 -16.27
N ARG A 316 -15.69 8.80 -17.33
CA ARG A 316 -15.83 10.26 -17.32
C ARG A 316 -17.29 10.70 -17.10
N GLY A 317 -18.27 9.91 -17.54
CA GLY A 317 -19.70 10.20 -17.35
C GLY A 317 -20.54 8.95 -17.06
N PRO A 318 -21.83 9.12 -16.69
CA PRO A 318 -22.72 8.01 -16.35
C PRO A 318 -23.28 7.33 -17.60
N SER A 319 -22.39 6.86 -18.48
CA SER A 319 -22.75 6.14 -19.71
C SER A 319 -21.60 5.26 -20.16
N THR A 320 -21.93 4.11 -20.76
CA THR A 320 -20.96 3.18 -21.34
C THR A 320 -20.21 3.76 -22.54
N ASN A 321 -20.68 4.87 -23.11
CA ASN A 321 -20.08 5.52 -24.27
C ASN A 321 -19.08 6.62 -23.90
N THR A 322 -18.87 6.87 -22.60
CA THR A 322 -17.91 7.87 -22.13
C THR A 322 -16.55 7.27 -21.86
N ASP A 323 -15.50 8.09 -21.95
CA ASP A 323 -14.12 7.68 -21.74
C ASP A 323 -13.95 6.87 -20.45
N ILE A 324 -13.16 5.81 -20.53
CA ILE A 324 -12.72 5.05 -19.37
C ILE A 324 -11.53 5.81 -18.77
N LEU A 325 -11.72 6.31 -17.56
CA LEU A 325 -10.68 6.97 -16.76
C LEU A 325 -9.80 5.95 -16.02
N GLY A 326 -10.32 4.74 -15.77
CA GLY A 326 -9.58 3.66 -15.12
C GLY A 326 -10.41 2.39 -14.97
N LYS A 327 -9.79 1.36 -14.39
CA LYS A 327 -10.43 0.08 -14.04
C LYS A 327 -10.27 -0.15 -12.53
N LEU A 328 -11.34 -0.61 -11.90
CA LEU A 328 -11.41 -0.80 -10.45
C LEU A 328 -11.61 -2.28 -10.13
N SER A 329 -10.86 -2.78 -9.16
CA SER A 329 -10.85 -4.19 -8.74
C SER A 329 -12.00 -4.53 -7.79
N ARG A 330 -12.42 -5.80 -7.75
CA ARG A 330 -13.41 -6.31 -6.80
C ARG A 330 -12.97 -6.01 -5.36
N GLY A 331 -13.91 -5.61 -4.51
CA GLY A 331 -13.70 -5.38 -3.08
C GLY A 331 -13.22 -3.97 -2.74
N SER A 332 -12.69 -3.22 -3.71
CA SER A 332 -12.25 -1.83 -3.51
C SER A 332 -13.42 -0.94 -3.05
N LEU A 333 -13.13 0.00 -2.15
CA LEU A 333 -14.09 0.92 -1.55
C LEU A 333 -13.76 2.35 -1.95
N TYR A 334 -14.72 3.06 -2.54
CA TYR A 334 -14.55 4.46 -2.96
C TYR A 334 -15.64 5.35 -2.38
N PRO A 335 -15.32 6.61 -1.96
CA PRO A 335 -16.32 7.58 -1.54
C PRO A 335 -17.30 7.87 -2.68
N ILE A 336 -18.60 7.86 -2.39
CA ILE A 336 -19.64 8.31 -3.29
C ILE A 336 -19.84 9.81 -3.10
N THR A 337 -19.77 10.57 -4.20
CA THR A 337 -19.99 12.02 -4.22
C THR A 337 -21.36 12.40 -4.80
N GLY A 338 -22.06 11.45 -5.43
CA GLY A 338 -23.39 11.65 -5.97
C GLY A 338 -23.93 10.43 -6.72
N ARG A 339 -25.17 10.51 -7.20
CA ARG A 339 -25.81 9.44 -7.99
C ARG A 339 -26.77 9.99 -9.03
N LEU A 340 -27.17 9.17 -9.99
CA LEU A 340 -28.38 9.42 -10.78
C LEU A 340 -29.63 9.07 -9.97
N ALA A 341 -30.76 9.72 -10.29
CA ALA A 341 -32.01 9.55 -9.57
C ALA A 341 -32.51 8.10 -9.56
N ASP A 342 -32.26 7.37 -10.64
CA ASP A 342 -32.64 5.97 -10.86
C ASP A 342 -31.62 4.95 -10.30
N ASN A 343 -30.54 5.41 -9.66
CA ASN A 343 -29.43 4.59 -9.14
C ASN A 343 -28.66 3.79 -10.20
N SER A 344 -28.86 4.07 -11.49
CA SER A 344 -28.16 3.35 -12.57
C SER A 344 -26.66 3.64 -12.59
N TRP A 345 -26.27 4.85 -12.16
CA TRP A 345 -24.88 5.30 -12.07
C TRP A 345 -24.61 6.05 -10.77
N TRP A 346 -23.42 5.82 -10.24
CA TRP A 346 -22.92 6.40 -9.00
C TRP A 346 -21.63 7.13 -9.27
N GLN A 347 -21.55 8.37 -8.79
CA GLN A 347 -20.37 9.20 -8.90
C GLN A 347 -19.46 8.90 -7.71
N ILE A 348 -18.21 8.55 -7.99
CA ILE A 348 -17.22 8.18 -6.98
C ILE A 348 -15.93 8.97 -7.17
N ARG A 349 -15.11 9.03 -6.12
CA ARG A 349 -13.78 9.64 -6.15
C ARG A 349 -12.67 8.60 -6.05
N VAL A 350 -11.76 8.59 -7.01
CA VAL A 350 -10.61 7.67 -7.11
C VAL A 350 -9.34 8.52 -7.29
N ASN A 351 -8.38 8.42 -6.37
CA ASN A 351 -7.11 9.16 -6.40
C ASN A 351 -7.27 10.67 -6.74
N GLY A 352 -8.25 11.32 -6.09
CA GLY A 352 -8.59 12.73 -6.30
C GLY A 352 -9.48 13.03 -7.51
N THR A 353 -9.60 12.11 -8.47
CA THR A 353 -10.42 12.24 -9.68
C THR A 353 -11.86 11.82 -9.42
N THR A 354 -12.83 12.62 -9.87
CA THR A 354 -14.26 12.28 -9.81
C THR A 354 -14.72 11.69 -11.12
N GLY A 355 -15.44 10.58 -11.07
CA GLY A 355 -16.01 9.91 -12.23
C GLY A 355 -17.16 8.98 -11.85
N TRP A 356 -17.58 8.12 -12.77
CA TRP A 356 -18.83 7.38 -12.67
C TRP A 356 -18.64 5.88 -12.82
N VAL A 357 -19.37 5.13 -12.01
CA VAL A 357 -19.45 3.66 -12.06
C VAL A 357 -20.90 3.21 -12.13
N SER A 358 -21.14 2.07 -12.77
CA SER A 358 -22.49 1.52 -12.88
C SER A 358 -22.96 0.96 -11.54
N GLY A 359 -24.16 1.37 -11.11
CA GLY A 359 -24.80 0.89 -9.88
C GLY A 359 -25.02 -0.62 -9.85
N ARG A 360 -25.07 -1.28 -11.02
CA ARG A 360 -25.22 -2.73 -11.14
C ARG A 360 -24.06 -3.53 -10.52
N TYR A 361 -22.88 -2.94 -10.44
CA TYR A 361 -21.64 -3.65 -10.09
C TYR A 361 -21.01 -3.18 -8.79
N ILE A 362 -21.77 -2.46 -7.96
CA ILE A 362 -21.33 -1.99 -6.66
C ILE A 362 -22.32 -2.39 -5.56
N ILE A 363 -21.83 -2.50 -4.33
CA ILE A 363 -22.63 -2.49 -3.11
C ILE A 363 -22.46 -1.11 -2.50
N THR A 364 -23.57 -0.44 -2.20
CA THR A 364 -23.54 0.89 -1.58
C THR A 364 -23.67 0.80 -0.07
N LEU A 365 -22.78 1.48 0.65
CA LEU A 365 -22.77 1.59 2.11
C LEU A 365 -23.09 3.04 2.49
N ASP A 366 -23.93 3.26 3.50
CA ASP A 366 -24.29 4.59 4.01
C ASP A 366 -24.78 5.59 2.93
N ALA A 367 -25.48 5.09 1.92
CA ALA A 367 -25.82 5.86 0.71
C ALA A 367 -27.21 6.53 0.74
N GLN A 368 -27.90 6.53 1.88
CA GLN A 368 -29.28 7.00 2.00
C GLN A 368 -29.44 8.49 1.64
N ASN A 369 -28.42 9.30 1.92
CA ASN A 369 -28.43 10.76 1.74
C ASN A 369 -27.53 11.25 0.58
N VAL A 370 -27.15 10.36 -0.33
CA VAL A 370 -26.30 10.73 -1.48
C VAL A 370 -27.03 11.71 -2.40
N PRO A 371 -26.42 12.87 -2.74
CA PRO A 371 -27.05 13.86 -3.60
C PRO A 371 -27.25 13.30 -5.01
N VAL A 372 -28.40 13.62 -5.60
CA VAL A 372 -28.65 13.35 -7.01
C VAL A 372 -27.91 14.40 -7.84
N VAL A 373 -26.90 13.97 -8.59
CA VAL A 373 -26.04 14.82 -9.43
C VAL A 373 -26.30 14.52 -10.90
N ASP A 374 -27.53 14.78 -11.34
CA ASP A 374 -27.92 14.64 -12.74
C ASP A 374 -27.35 15.79 -13.58
N ASN A 375 -26.04 15.70 -13.87
CA ASN A 375 -25.33 16.63 -14.75
C ASN A 375 -25.11 16.03 -16.15
N THR A 376 -25.81 14.95 -16.49
CA THR A 376 -25.89 14.50 -17.87
C THR A 376 -26.64 15.55 -18.69
N PRO A 377 -26.08 16.09 -19.79
CA PRO A 377 -26.92 16.66 -20.81
C PRO A 377 -27.93 15.58 -21.17
N ALA A 378 -29.22 15.86 -20.92
CA ALA A 378 -30.30 14.96 -21.32
C ALA A 378 -30.03 14.48 -22.76
N PRO A 379 -30.25 13.19 -23.08
CA PRO A 379 -30.16 12.71 -24.46
C PRO A 379 -30.82 13.73 -25.36
N ALA A 380 -30.13 14.15 -26.43
CA ALA A 380 -30.60 15.21 -27.33
C ALA A 380 -32.10 14.98 -27.58
N PRO A 381 -32.96 15.83 -27.00
CA PRO A 381 -34.36 15.48 -26.94
C PRO A 381 -34.92 15.35 -28.35
N VAL A 382 -35.50 14.20 -28.68
CA VAL A 382 -36.03 13.94 -30.03
C VAL A 382 -37.23 14.89 -30.23
N PRO A 383 -37.25 15.71 -31.30
CA PRO A 383 -38.39 16.56 -31.58
C PRO A 383 -39.67 15.74 -31.66
N THR A 384 -40.64 16.08 -30.81
CA THR A 384 -41.92 15.35 -30.74
C THR A 384 -42.86 15.69 -31.90
N GLY A 385 -42.44 16.57 -32.81
CA GLY A 385 -43.30 17.20 -33.82
C GLY A 385 -44.21 18.30 -33.25
N ALA A 386 -44.28 18.45 -31.93
CA ALA A 386 -45.04 19.50 -31.25
C ALA A 386 -44.33 20.85 -31.31
N THR A 387 -45.11 21.93 -31.41
CA THR A 387 -44.60 23.30 -31.42
C THR A 387 -45.30 24.19 -30.42
N LEU A 388 -44.56 25.19 -29.92
CA LEU A 388 -45.07 26.27 -29.08
C LEU A 388 -44.77 27.62 -29.74
N SER A 389 -45.66 28.59 -29.59
CA SER A 389 -45.38 30.00 -29.92
C SER A 389 -45.21 30.83 -28.66
N THR A 390 -44.14 31.61 -28.55
CA THR A 390 -43.92 32.51 -27.40
C THR A 390 -44.86 33.72 -27.46
N THR A 391 -45.48 34.10 -26.35
CA THR A 391 -46.36 35.30 -26.28
C THR A 391 -45.61 36.58 -25.91
N ALA A 392 -44.38 36.46 -25.41
CA ALA A 392 -43.49 37.54 -25.00
C ALA A 392 -42.02 37.12 -25.16
N ASN A 393 -41.09 38.05 -24.93
CA ASN A 393 -39.67 37.74 -24.82
C ASN A 393 -39.45 36.79 -23.63
N LEU A 394 -39.08 35.54 -23.92
CA LEU A 394 -39.12 34.44 -22.97
C LEU A 394 -37.72 33.95 -22.63
N SER A 395 -37.47 33.70 -21.34
CA SER A 395 -36.18 33.20 -20.89
C SER A 395 -36.06 31.69 -21.10
N LEU A 396 -35.03 31.26 -21.84
CA LEU A 396 -34.61 29.86 -21.89
C LEU A 396 -33.71 29.57 -20.68
N ARG A 397 -34.00 28.53 -19.90
CA ARG A 397 -33.28 28.22 -18.66
C ARG A 397 -32.71 26.81 -18.64
N ALA A 398 -31.69 26.59 -17.82
CA ALA A 398 -31.03 25.30 -17.68
C ALA A 398 -31.93 24.20 -17.07
N GLY A 399 -32.97 24.58 -16.33
CA GLY A 399 -33.93 23.66 -15.68
C GLY A 399 -35.32 24.28 -15.54
N PRO A 400 -36.35 23.49 -15.21
CA PRO A 400 -37.70 23.98 -14.97
C PRO A 400 -37.73 24.82 -13.68
N GLY A 401 -37.84 26.14 -13.80
CA GLY A 401 -37.88 27.04 -12.65
C GLY A 401 -37.25 28.40 -12.92
N THR A 402 -37.75 29.45 -12.28
CA THR A 402 -37.23 30.83 -12.44
C THR A 402 -35.88 31.05 -11.75
N SER A 403 -35.53 30.22 -10.77
CA SER A 403 -34.22 30.21 -10.10
C SER A 403 -33.10 29.61 -10.97
N ASN A 404 -33.44 28.82 -11.99
CA ASN A 404 -32.45 28.19 -12.86
C ASN A 404 -31.73 29.21 -13.74
N ARG A 405 -30.42 28.96 -13.97
CA ARG A 405 -29.56 29.79 -14.82
C ARG A 405 -30.21 30.06 -16.17
N ARG A 406 -30.26 31.34 -16.55
CA ARG A 406 -30.73 31.77 -17.86
C ARG A 406 -29.67 31.48 -18.92
N LEU A 407 -30.06 30.78 -19.97
CA LEU A 407 -29.20 30.45 -21.11
C LEU A 407 -29.27 31.56 -22.16
N THR A 408 -30.49 31.97 -22.54
CA THR A 408 -30.72 33.05 -23.52
C THR A 408 -32.15 33.61 -23.43
N VAL A 409 -32.49 34.52 -24.34
CA VAL A 409 -33.84 35.07 -24.55
C VAL A 409 -34.36 34.62 -25.90
N ILE A 410 -35.58 34.10 -25.92
CA ILE A 410 -36.31 33.82 -27.13
C ILE A 410 -37.26 35.00 -27.40
N PRO A 411 -37.23 35.62 -28.59
CA PRO A 411 -38.14 36.71 -28.93
C PRO A 411 -39.62 36.32 -28.87
N ALA A 412 -40.51 37.29 -28.66
CA ALA A 412 -41.94 37.08 -28.78
C ALA A 412 -42.34 36.60 -30.18
N ARG A 413 -43.43 35.82 -30.28
CA ARG A 413 -43.98 35.22 -31.50
C ARG A 413 -43.05 34.22 -32.21
N THR A 414 -42.07 33.68 -31.49
CA THR A 414 -41.17 32.65 -32.02
C THR A 414 -41.83 31.28 -31.92
N ILE A 415 -41.80 30.50 -33.00
CA ILE A 415 -42.24 29.10 -33.00
C ILE A 415 -41.03 28.21 -32.66
N ILE A 416 -41.18 27.33 -31.67
CA ILE A 416 -40.10 26.47 -31.17
C ILE A 416 -40.59 25.02 -31.08
N GLN A 417 -39.71 24.09 -31.41
CA GLN A 417 -39.93 22.66 -31.26
C GLN A 417 -39.91 22.26 -29.79
N VAL A 418 -40.91 21.48 -29.39
CA VAL A 418 -41.02 20.91 -28.05
C VAL A 418 -40.41 19.53 -28.03
N VAL A 419 -39.66 19.28 -26.99
CA VAL A 419 -38.93 18.03 -26.83
C VAL A 419 -39.21 17.32 -25.52
N GLY A 420 -39.90 18.00 -24.60
CA GLY A 420 -40.31 17.44 -23.32
C GLY A 420 -41.09 18.44 -22.49
N ARG A 421 -41.55 18.01 -21.33
CA ARG A 421 -42.22 18.85 -20.33
C ARG A 421 -41.96 18.35 -18.91
N ASN A 422 -42.26 19.18 -17.92
CA ASN A 422 -42.32 18.71 -16.55
C ASN A 422 -43.68 18.05 -16.26
N ALA A 423 -43.74 17.28 -15.17
CA ALA A 423 -44.94 16.54 -14.79
C ALA A 423 -46.19 17.44 -14.66
N SER A 424 -46.02 18.65 -14.08
CA SER A 424 -47.10 19.63 -13.88
C SER A 424 -47.46 20.47 -15.11
N GLN A 425 -46.79 20.29 -16.26
CA GLN A 425 -47.01 21.08 -17.50
C GLN A 425 -46.75 22.59 -17.33
N SER A 426 -46.13 23.00 -16.23
CA SER A 426 -45.80 24.39 -15.94
C SER A 426 -44.51 24.84 -16.66
N TRP A 427 -43.71 23.89 -17.13
CA TRP A 427 -42.48 24.12 -17.87
C TRP A 427 -42.36 23.16 -19.07
N TRP A 428 -41.90 23.72 -20.19
CA TRP A 428 -41.69 23.00 -21.44
C TRP A 428 -40.21 22.97 -21.77
N GLN A 429 -39.70 21.80 -22.12
CA GLN A 429 -38.35 21.65 -22.65
C GLN A 429 -38.38 21.87 -24.16
N VAL A 430 -37.50 22.74 -24.65
CA VAL A 430 -37.43 23.17 -26.05
C VAL A 430 -35.98 23.26 -26.52
N THR A 431 -35.79 23.27 -27.84
CA THR A 431 -34.48 23.53 -28.46
C THR A 431 -34.54 24.83 -29.27
N TYR A 432 -33.65 25.79 -28.96
CA TYR A 432 -33.57 27.09 -29.62
C TYR A 432 -32.11 27.51 -29.82
N GLY A 433 -31.74 27.89 -31.05
CA GLY A 433 -30.37 28.33 -31.37
C GLY A 433 -29.29 27.29 -31.08
N GLY A 434 -29.61 26.00 -31.25
CA GLY A 434 -28.70 24.88 -30.92
C GLY A 434 -28.59 24.54 -29.44
N GLN A 435 -29.30 25.25 -28.56
CA GLN A 435 -29.32 24.99 -27.11
C GLN A 435 -30.64 24.35 -26.69
N SER A 436 -30.58 23.34 -25.82
CA SER A 436 -31.75 22.74 -25.18
C SER A 436 -31.94 23.32 -23.78
N GLY A 437 -33.18 23.68 -23.44
CA GLY A 437 -33.49 24.28 -22.14
C GLY A 437 -34.99 24.35 -21.89
N TRP A 438 -35.37 25.04 -20.81
CA TRP A 438 -36.73 25.08 -20.29
C TRP A 438 -37.32 26.48 -20.40
N VAL A 439 -38.58 26.55 -20.83
CA VAL A 439 -39.38 27.77 -20.91
C VAL A 439 -40.67 27.62 -20.11
N SER A 440 -41.18 28.72 -19.55
CA SER A 440 -42.39 28.70 -18.73
C SER A 440 -43.64 28.51 -19.59
N GLY A 441 -44.50 27.56 -19.20
CA GLY A 441 -45.79 27.28 -19.83
C GLY A 441 -46.77 28.44 -19.83
N ARG A 442 -46.58 29.43 -18.94
CA ARG A 442 -47.43 30.62 -18.85
C ARG A 442 -47.30 31.56 -20.04
N TYR A 443 -46.18 31.53 -20.76
CA TYR A 443 -45.84 32.51 -21.80
C TYR A 443 -45.72 31.87 -23.18
N VAL A 444 -46.42 30.75 -23.38
CA VAL A 444 -46.42 30.01 -24.63
C VAL A 444 -47.84 29.57 -24.99
N LEU A 445 -48.12 29.46 -26.28
CA LEU A 445 -49.33 28.88 -26.83
C LEU A 445 -48.98 27.58 -27.55
N LEU A 446 -49.72 26.51 -27.28
CA LEU A 446 -49.59 25.22 -27.98
C LEU A 446 -50.05 25.37 -29.43
N GLY A 447 -49.23 24.91 -30.38
CA GLY A 447 -49.58 24.88 -31.79
C GLY A 447 -50.74 23.91 -32.05
N SER A 448 -51.56 24.20 -33.06
CA SER A 448 -52.67 23.36 -33.50
C SER A 448 -52.22 21.91 -33.75
N GLY A 449 -52.85 20.96 -33.07
CA GLY A 449 -52.50 19.53 -33.10
C GLY A 449 -51.59 19.05 -31.96
N THR A 450 -51.14 19.95 -31.08
CA THR A 450 -50.32 19.58 -29.92
C THR A 450 -51.20 19.23 -28.71
N SER A 451 -51.29 17.95 -28.35
CA SER A 451 -51.82 17.53 -27.05
C SER A 451 -50.69 17.48 -26.02
N ALA A 452 -50.85 18.17 -24.89
CA ALA A 452 -49.89 18.12 -23.78
C ALA A 452 -49.66 16.67 -23.28
N GLY A 453 -50.63 15.78 -23.47
CA GLY A 453 -50.53 14.35 -23.15
C GLY A 453 -49.50 13.59 -23.99
N ASN A 454 -49.17 14.07 -25.20
CA ASN A 454 -48.26 13.39 -26.13
C ASN A 454 -46.80 13.83 -25.99
N VAL A 455 -46.52 14.86 -25.18
CA VAL A 455 -45.16 15.33 -24.91
C VAL A 455 -44.60 14.56 -23.71
N PRO A 456 -43.42 13.92 -23.83
CA PRO A 456 -42.85 13.10 -22.77
C PRO A 456 -42.49 13.96 -21.56
N VAL A 457 -42.66 13.39 -20.37
CA VAL A 457 -42.19 14.00 -19.13
C VAL A 457 -40.68 13.76 -19.05
N THR A 458 -39.89 14.82 -19.16
CA THR A 458 -38.42 14.77 -19.19
C THR A 458 -37.77 15.37 -17.94
N ALA A 459 -38.58 15.87 -17.00
CA ALA A 459 -38.16 16.23 -15.65
C ALA A 459 -39.34 16.12 -14.67
N ASN A 460 -39.03 15.75 -13.42
CA ASN A 460 -39.97 15.91 -12.31
C ASN A 460 -40.01 17.39 -11.88
N ASN A 461 -41.08 17.77 -11.16
CA ASN A 461 -41.44 19.16 -10.85
C ASN A 461 -40.34 19.99 -10.23
#